data_AF-A0A9E3EIR0-F1
#
_entry.id   AF-A0A9E3EIR0-F1
#
_cell.length_a   1.000
_cell.length_b   1.000
_cell.length_c   1.000
_cell.angle_alpha   90.00
_cell.angle_beta   90.00
_cell.angle_gamma   90.00
#
_symmetry.space_group_name_H-M   'P 1'
#
loop_
_entity.id
_entity.type
_entity.pdbx_description
1 polymer ?
#
loop_
_entity_poly.entity_id
_entity_poly.type
_entity_poly.pdbx_seq_one_letter_code
_entity_poly.pdbx_strand_id
1 'polypeptide(L)'
;MTALMTETVSTGTGKAARLDDRPSAGKTGTSQDFRDAWFVGFTADLVCGVWIGNDDNTPMKHATGGGLPARIFKSFMRAAEAGLPSRPLTGAAQSGPSPPTDDRDSFSTFLDGLFGKGGT
;
A
#
# COMPACT_ATOMS: atom_id res chain seq x y z
N MET A 1 0.71 -6.78 9.18
CA MET A 1 0.15 -6.52 7.83
C MET A 1 -0.19 -5.06 7.60
N THR A 2 -0.91 -4.40 8.52
CA THR A 2 -1.27 -2.96 8.40
C THR A 2 -0.06 -2.08 8.05
N ALA A 3 1.06 -2.18 8.77
CA ALA A 3 2.28 -1.42 8.48
C ALA A 3 2.76 -1.52 7.01
N LEU A 4 2.74 -2.73 6.42
CA LEU A 4 3.16 -2.95 5.03
C LEU A 4 2.19 -2.30 4.02
N MET A 5 0.89 -2.34 4.32
CA MET A 5 -0.14 -1.72 3.48
C MET A 5 -0.18 -0.21 3.65
N THR A 6 0.20 0.32 4.82
CA THR A 6 0.43 1.76 5.01
C THR A 6 1.57 2.23 4.11
N GLU A 7 2.70 1.51 4.06
CA GLU A 7 3.82 1.86 3.18
C GLU A 7 3.45 1.83 1.70
N THR A 8 2.60 0.90 1.28
CA THR A 8 2.08 0.88 -0.10
C THR A 8 1.37 2.19 -0.46
N VAL A 9 0.66 2.80 0.48
CA VAL A 9 -0.07 4.08 0.30
C VAL A 9 0.85 5.29 0.52
N SER A 10 1.84 5.20 1.40
CA SER A 10 2.78 6.30 1.68
C SER A 10 3.81 6.49 0.57
N THR A 11 4.45 5.40 0.14
CA THR A 11 5.64 5.42 -0.71
C THR A 11 5.52 4.50 -1.94
N GLY A 12 4.63 3.50 -1.88
CA GLY A 12 4.48 2.50 -2.93
C GLY A 12 3.47 2.84 -4.03
N THR A 13 2.98 1.78 -4.68
CA THR A 13 2.08 1.86 -5.84
C THR A 13 0.69 2.43 -5.52
N GLY A 14 0.30 2.51 -4.25
CA GLY A 14 -0.98 3.03 -3.78
C GLY A 14 -0.99 4.53 -3.48
N LYS A 15 0.08 5.27 -3.78
CA LYS A 15 0.24 6.68 -3.40
C LYS A 15 -0.94 7.61 -3.75
N ALA A 16 -1.62 7.35 -4.87
CA ALA A 16 -2.79 8.13 -5.28
C ALA A 16 -4.01 7.99 -4.36
N ALA A 17 -4.05 6.95 -3.51
CA ALA A 17 -5.12 6.71 -2.54
C ALA A 17 -4.89 7.41 -1.18
N ARG A 18 -3.72 8.03 -0.98
CA ARG A 18 -3.35 8.64 0.30
C ARG A 18 -4.35 9.72 0.72
N LEU A 19 -4.93 9.54 1.91
CA LEU A 19 -5.75 10.54 2.57
C LEU A 19 -4.86 11.54 3.32
N ASP A 20 -5.21 12.82 3.27
CA ASP A 20 -4.39 13.90 3.82
C ASP A 20 -4.75 14.20 5.30
N ASP A 21 -5.96 13.85 5.72
CA ASP A 21 -6.55 14.14 7.04
C ASP A 21 -6.55 12.94 8.00
N ARG A 22 -6.24 11.73 7.51
CA ARG A 22 -6.29 10.51 8.33
C ARG A 22 -5.37 9.39 7.85
N PRO A 23 -4.95 8.50 8.76
CA PRO A 23 -4.26 7.27 8.42
C PRO A 23 -5.10 6.38 7.49
N SER A 24 -4.47 5.86 6.43
CA SER A 24 -5.07 4.88 5.51
C SER A 24 -4.01 3.87 5.07
N ALA A 25 -4.47 2.66 4.75
CA ALA A 25 -3.64 1.57 4.24
C ALA A 25 -4.39 0.88 3.09
N GLY A 26 -3.65 0.27 2.17
CA GLY A 26 -4.27 -0.43 1.06
C GLY A 26 -3.30 -1.04 0.08
N LYS A 27 -3.85 -1.72 -0.92
CA LYS A 27 -3.08 -2.42 -1.94
C LYS A 27 -3.73 -2.27 -3.31
N THR A 28 -2.86 -2.13 -4.31
CA THR A 28 -3.20 -2.14 -5.73
C THR A 28 -3.27 -3.56 -6.27
N GLY A 29 -4.20 -3.79 -7.21
CA GLY A 29 -4.27 -4.97 -8.07
C GLY A 29 -4.43 -4.54 -9.52
N THR A 30 -3.75 -5.23 -10.44
CA THR A 30 -3.92 -5.05 -11.89
C THR A 30 -3.84 -6.44 -12.50
N SER A 31 -4.83 -6.85 -13.29
CA SER A 31 -4.77 -8.12 -14.02
C SER A 31 -3.90 -7.97 -15.28
N GLN A 32 -3.59 -9.10 -15.91
CA GLN A 32 -2.85 -9.09 -17.17
C GLN A 32 -3.66 -8.37 -18.26
N ASP A 33 -2.96 -7.84 -19.26
CA ASP A 33 -3.54 -7.05 -20.37
C ASP A 33 -4.38 -5.84 -19.93
N PHE A 34 -4.24 -5.35 -18.69
CA PHE A 34 -5.01 -4.22 -18.15
C PHE A 34 -6.54 -4.41 -18.24
N ARG A 35 -7.03 -5.64 -18.06
CA ARG A 35 -8.49 -5.92 -18.07
C ARG A 35 -9.19 -5.46 -16.80
N ASP A 36 -8.47 -5.54 -15.68
CA ASP A 36 -8.95 -5.14 -14.36
C ASP A 36 -7.95 -4.24 -13.66
N ALA A 37 -8.47 -3.19 -13.03
CA ALA A 37 -7.74 -2.34 -12.13
C ALA A 37 -8.46 -2.26 -10.79
N TRP A 38 -7.78 -2.64 -9.70
CA TRP A 38 -8.32 -2.69 -8.35
C TRP A 38 -7.53 -1.82 -7.39
N PHE A 39 -8.23 -1.16 -6.48
CA PHE A 39 -7.64 -0.66 -5.25
C PHE A 39 -8.51 -1.10 -4.08
N VAL A 40 -7.91 -1.76 -3.09
CA VAL A 40 -8.60 -2.13 -1.84
C VAL A 40 -7.84 -1.50 -0.69
N GLY A 41 -8.54 -0.73 0.14
CA GLY A 41 -7.95 -0.03 1.27
C GLY A 41 -8.91 0.16 2.42
N PHE A 42 -8.36 0.69 3.51
CA PHE A 42 -9.10 0.90 4.74
C PHE A 42 -8.52 2.05 5.56
N THR A 43 -9.38 2.62 6.38
CA THR A 43 -9.08 3.49 7.53
C THR A 43 -9.35 2.70 8.81
N ALA A 44 -9.31 3.36 9.96
CA ALA A 44 -9.72 2.72 11.22
C ALA A 44 -11.21 2.37 11.25
N ASP A 45 -12.04 3.03 10.43
CA ASP A 45 -13.50 3.00 10.54
C ASP A 45 -14.18 2.33 9.33
N LEU A 46 -13.54 2.30 8.16
CA LEU A 46 -14.16 1.80 6.92
C LEU A 46 -13.18 1.05 6.03
N VAL A 47 -13.67 -0.02 5.40
CA VAL A 47 -12.99 -0.75 4.33
C VAL A 47 -13.70 -0.43 3.00
N CYS A 48 -12.94 -0.14 1.95
CA CYS A 48 -13.47 0.14 0.62
C CYS A 48 -12.62 -0.54 -0.45
N GLY A 49 -13.30 -1.19 -1.40
CA GLY A 49 -12.72 -1.74 -2.62
C GLY A 49 -13.29 -1.04 -3.84
N VAL A 50 -12.41 -0.66 -4.77
CA VAL A 50 -12.78 -0.07 -6.05
C VAL A 50 -12.24 -0.94 -7.16
N TRP A 51 -13.11 -1.31 -8.10
CA TRP A 51 -12.78 -1.98 -9.34
C TRP A 51 -13.17 -1.12 -10.53
N ILE A 52 -12.38 -1.23 -11.58
CA ILE A 52 -12.70 -0.73 -12.91
C ILE A 52 -12.28 -1.80 -13.91
N GLY A 53 -13.18 -2.09 -14.85
CA GLY A 53 -12.99 -3.00 -15.96
C GLY A 53 -14.10 -2.80 -17.00
N ASN A 54 -13.92 -3.38 -18.18
CA ASN A 54 -14.98 -3.46 -19.17
C ASN A 54 -15.77 -4.76 -18.95
N ASP A 55 -17.10 -4.70 -19.00
CA ASP A 55 -17.97 -5.86 -18.79
C ASP A 55 -17.75 -6.98 -19.83
N ASP A 56 -17.26 -6.63 -21.01
CA ASP A 56 -16.94 -7.56 -22.10
C ASP A 56 -15.50 -8.12 -22.02
N ASN A 57 -14.79 -7.84 -20.93
CA ASN A 57 -13.42 -8.26 -20.66
C ASN A 57 -12.38 -7.70 -21.66
N THR A 58 -12.72 -6.71 -22.48
CA THR A 58 -11.74 -6.09 -23.38
C THR A 58 -10.67 -5.29 -22.59
N PRO A 59 -9.41 -5.25 -23.05
CA PRO A 59 -8.35 -4.45 -22.42
C PRO A 59 -8.71 -2.97 -22.25
N MET A 60 -8.43 -2.40 -21.08
CA MET A 60 -8.50 -0.95 -20.88
C MET A 60 -7.17 -0.28 -21.26
N LYS A 61 -7.21 1.01 -21.59
CA LYS A 61 -6.00 1.78 -21.96
C LYS A 61 -5.15 2.13 -20.73
N HIS A 62 -4.14 1.31 -20.45
CA HIS A 62 -3.16 1.51 -19.36
C HIS A 62 -3.78 1.69 -17.96
N ALA A 63 -4.92 1.03 -17.70
CA ALA A 63 -5.58 1.11 -16.41
C ALA A 63 -4.84 0.24 -15.37
N THR A 64 -4.32 0.86 -14.33
CA THR A 64 -3.67 0.16 -13.20
C THR A 64 -4.37 0.48 -11.89
N GLY A 65 -4.27 -0.43 -10.92
CA GLY A 65 -4.86 -0.25 -9.60
C GLY A 65 -4.41 1.03 -8.87
N GLY A 66 -3.17 1.47 -9.11
CA GLY A 66 -2.62 2.73 -8.54
C GLY A 66 -3.11 4.00 -9.24
N GLY A 67 -3.83 3.88 -10.36
CA GLY A 67 -4.34 4.99 -11.15
C GLY A 67 -5.74 5.42 -10.72
N LEU A 68 -6.71 5.18 -11.59
CA LEU A 68 -8.09 5.64 -11.39
C LEU A 68 -8.78 5.01 -10.16
N PRO A 69 -8.67 3.68 -9.89
CA PRO A 69 -9.29 3.08 -8.70
C PRO A 69 -8.82 3.72 -7.39
N ALA A 70 -7.50 3.96 -7.26
CA ALA A 70 -6.92 4.64 -6.09
C ALA A 70 -7.45 6.08 -5.89
N ARG A 71 -7.64 6.84 -6.98
CA ARG A 71 -8.22 8.19 -6.91
C ARG A 71 -9.71 8.19 -6.55
N ILE A 72 -10.46 7.21 -7.06
CA ILE A 72 -11.87 7.01 -6.68
C ILE A 72 -11.96 6.66 -5.20
N PHE A 73 -11.12 5.73 -4.71
CA PHE A 73 -11.03 5.42 -3.28
C PHE A 73 -10.78 6.67 -2.44
N LYS A 74 -9.77 7.49 -2.79
CA LYS A 74 -9.48 8.74 -2.09
C LYS A 74 -10.69 9.66 -2.04
N SER A 75 -11.38 9.83 -3.17
CA SER A 75 -12.54 10.71 -3.28
C SER A 75 -13.73 10.20 -2.45
N PHE A 76 -13.99 8.90 -2.51
CA PHE A 76 -15.05 8.25 -1.76
C PHE A 76 -14.80 8.34 -0.25
N MET A 77 -13.61 7.97 0.23
CA MET A 77 -13.31 7.97 1.66
C MET A 77 -13.37 9.39 2.26
N ARG A 78 -12.92 10.41 1.52
CA ARG A 78 -13.05 11.82 1.94
C ARG A 78 -14.51 12.23 2.14
N ALA A 79 -15.42 11.74 1.31
CA ALA A 79 -16.85 12.02 1.44
C ALA A 79 -17.50 11.17 2.54
N ALA A 80 -17.22 9.87 2.55
CA ALA A 80 -17.83 8.90 3.45
C ALA A 80 -17.49 9.16 4.92
N GLU A 81 -16.29 9.68 5.21
CA GLU A 81 -15.84 9.92 6.57
C GLU A 81 -15.69 11.42 6.93
N ALA A 82 -16.33 12.29 6.14
CA ALA A 82 -16.38 13.72 6.41
C ALA A 82 -16.98 13.99 7.79
N GLY A 83 -16.26 14.74 8.63
CA GLY A 83 -16.70 15.09 9.99
C GLY A 83 -16.50 14.00 11.04
N LEU A 84 -16.02 12.80 10.66
CA LEU A 84 -15.62 11.77 11.63
C LEU A 84 -14.24 12.09 12.22
N PRO A 85 -13.99 11.79 13.51
CA PRO A 85 -12.67 11.95 14.11
C PRO A 85 -11.67 10.99 13.47
N SER A 86 -10.46 11.49 13.20
CA SER A 86 -9.34 10.69 12.68
C SER A 86 -8.81 9.76 13.78
N ARG A 87 -8.72 8.45 13.49
CA ARG A 87 -8.22 7.43 14.42
C ARG A 87 -6.97 6.74 13.86
N PRO A 88 -6.05 6.29 14.75
CA PRO A 88 -4.86 5.57 14.32
C PRO A 88 -5.21 4.19 13.75
N LEU A 89 -4.43 3.72 12.77
CA LEU A 89 -4.52 2.35 12.28
C LEU A 89 -3.84 1.39 13.26
N THR A 90 -4.59 0.46 13.82
CA THR A 90 -4.03 -0.60 14.68
C THR A 90 -3.03 -1.45 13.89
N GLY A 91 -1.82 -1.60 14.43
CA GLY A 91 -0.75 -2.38 13.79
C GLY A 91 -0.07 -1.68 12.61
N ALA A 92 -0.40 -0.43 12.30
CA ALA A 92 0.55 0.44 11.62
C ALA A 92 1.71 0.64 12.60
N ALA A 93 2.95 0.40 12.15
CA ALA A 93 4.10 0.62 13.00
C ALA A 93 4.02 2.07 13.50
N GLN A 94 3.87 2.25 14.82
CA GLN A 94 4.33 3.50 15.41
C GLN A 94 5.78 3.62 14.95
N SER A 95 6.19 4.81 14.52
CA SER A 95 7.58 5.09 14.16
C SER A 95 8.49 4.60 15.28
N GLY A 96 8.95 3.36 15.13
CA GLY A 96 9.96 2.74 15.97
C GLY A 96 11.28 3.44 15.67
N PRO A 97 12.30 3.20 16.50
CA PRO A 97 13.60 3.85 16.32
C PRO A 97 14.04 3.70 14.87
N SER A 98 14.55 4.80 14.30
CA SER A 98 15.08 4.85 12.95
C SER A 98 15.87 3.57 12.65
N PRO A 99 15.71 2.97 11.46
CA PRO A 99 16.48 1.78 11.11
C PRO A 99 17.96 2.04 11.42
N PRO A 100 18.70 1.05 11.94
CA PRO A 100 20.13 1.18 12.13
C PRO A 100 20.71 1.77 10.84
N THR A 101 21.50 2.84 10.99
CA THR A 101 22.22 3.43 9.86
C THR A 101 22.87 2.32 9.06
N ASP A 102 22.76 2.42 7.73
CA ASP A 102 23.27 1.45 6.76
C ASP A 102 24.79 1.31 6.87
N ASP A 103 25.23 0.57 7.89
CA ASP A 103 26.55 -0.04 7.92
C ASP A 103 26.40 -1.33 7.12
N ARG A 104 26.92 -1.29 5.88
CA ARG A 104 26.99 -2.41 4.92
C ARG A 104 27.50 -3.72 5.52
N ASP A 105 28.15 -3.64 6.67
CA ASP A 105 28.64 -4.74 7.49
C ASP A 105 27.51 -5.56 8.14
N SER A 106 26.32 -5.00 8.33
CA SER A 106 25.20 -5.68 8.98
C SER A 106 24.59 -6.79 8.11
N PHE A 107 24.51 -6.55 6.80
CA PHE A 107 23.98 -7.54 5.86
C PHE A 107 25.00 -8.63 5.54
N SER A 108 26.28 -8.29 5.41
CA SER A 108 27.35 -9.29 5.23
C SER A 108 27.48 -10.19 6.46
N THR A 109 27.38 -9.63 7.67
CA THR A 109 27.40 -10.40 8.92
C THR A 109 26.21 -11.35 9.03
N PHE A 110 25.02 -10.90 8.59
CA PHE A 110 23.83 -11.76 8.52
C PHE A 110 24.02 -12.93 7.54
N LEU A 111 24.55 -12.67 6.34
CA LEU A 111 24.79 -13.70 5.34
C LEU A 111 25.88 -14.69 5.78
N ASP A 112 26.96 -14.20 6.39
CA ASP A 112 28.04 -15.02 6.94
C ASP A 112 27.51 -15.96 8.04
N GLY A 113 26.57 -15.49 8.86
CA GLY A 113 25.89 -16.30 9.87
C GLY A 113 24.93 -17.33 9.28
N LEU A 114 24.31 -17.03 8.13
CA LEU A 114 23.34 -17.92 7.49
C LEU A 114 24.00 -19.07 6.72
N PHE A 115 25.15 -18.81 6.10
CA PHE A 115 25.83 -19.78 5.23
C PHE A 115 27.09 -20.39 5.84
N GLY A 116 27.57 -19.84 6.96
CA GLY A 116 28.88 -20.20 7.53
C GLY A 116 30.00 -19.79 6.57
N LYS A 117 31.13 -19.31 7.09
CA LYS A 117 32.30 -19.04 6.24
C LYS A 117 32.77 -20.35 5.59
N GLY A 118 32.38 -20.57 4.34
CA GLY A 118 32.93 -21.62 3.49
C GLY A 118 34.38 -21.30 3.19
N GLY A 119 35.27 -22.23 3.58
CA GLY A 119 36.72 -22.07 3.57
C GLY A 119 37.32 -21.66 2.22
N THR A 120 38.37 -20.83 2.28
CA THR A 120 39.76 -21.24 2.54
C THR A 120 40.47 -20.12 3.29
#